data_AF-A0A947RR32-F1
#
_entry.id   AF-A0A947RR32-F1
#
_cell.length_a   1.000
_cell.length_b   1.000
_cell.length_c   1.000
_cell.angle_alpha   90.00
_cell.angle_beta   90.00
_cell.angle_gamma   90.00
#
_symmetry.space_group_name_H-M   'P 1'
#
loop_
_entity.id
_entity.type
_entity.pdbx_description
1 polymer ?
#
loop_
_entity_poly.entity_id
_entity_poly.type
_entity_poly.pdbx_seq_one_letter_code
_entity_poly.pdbx_strand_id
1 'polypeptide(L)'
;MTPIDDSSQLRDRIRALPDHELPRLFTDMPPPPRPARSRGLYAFLRRAFDIVVSTVALALFGLFLPLIALAIRIDSRGPVFYTQSRIGQNRRRHEHD
;
A
#
# COMPACT_ATOMS: atom_id res chain seq x y z
N MET A 1 12.55 21.40 27.14
CA MET A 1 12.62 19.92 27.13
C MET A 1 11.19 19.40 27.22
N THR A 2 10.51 19.33 26.07
CA THR A 2 9.09 18.93 26.04
C THR A 2 8.97 17.41 26.01
N PRO A 3 8.06 16.84 26.81
CA PRO A 3 7.81 15.39 26.83
C PRO A 3 6.95 15.03 25.61
N ILE A 4 7.59 14.72 24.48
CA ILE A 4 6.94 14.18 23.27
C ILE A 4 7.31 12.69 23.04
N ASP A 5 8.21 12.12 23.86
CA ASP A 5 8.73 10.74 23.67
C ASP A 5 8.03 9.68 24.54
N ASP A 6 7.06 10.08 25.36
CA ASP A 6 6.35 9.13 26.22
C ASP A 6 5.19 8.44 25.48
N SER A 7 5.52 7.34 24.80
CA SER A 7 4.54 6.50 24.11
C SER A 7 3.50 5.86 25.05
N SER A 8 3.73 5.84 26.37
CA SER A 8 2.75 5.35 27.34
C SER A 8 1.55 6.28 27.47
N GLN A 9 1.78 7.60 27.52
CA GLN A 9 0.72 8.60 27.58
C GLN A 9 -0.16 8.64 26.32
N LEU A 10 0.43 8.40 25.14
CA LEU A 10 -0.34 8.32 23.89
C LEU A 10 -1.28 7.12 23.89
N ARG A 11 -0.81 5.96 24.37
CA ARG A 11 -1.63 4.74 24.48
C ARG A 11 -2.80 4.94 25.44
N ASP A 12 -2.54 5.60 26.57
CA ASP A 12 -3.56 5.86 27.58
C ASP A 12 -4.61 6.85 27.09
N ARG A 13 -4.20 7.91 26.36
CA ARG A 13 -5.14 8.84 25.73
C ARG A 13 -5.98 8.20 24.62
N ILE A 14 -5.39 7.33 23.80
CA ILE A 14 -6.12 6.59 22.76
C ILE A 14 -7.14 5.65 23.39
N ARG A 15 -6.79 5.00 24.50
CA ARG A 15 -7.68 4.09 25.24
C ARG A 15 -8.80 4.83 25.97
N ALA A 16 -8.55 6.07 26.40
CA ALA A 16 -9.53 6.93 27.05
C ALA A 16 -10.50 7.61 26.07
N LEU A 17 -10.25 7.53 24.76
CA LEU A 17 -11.18 8.04 23.75
C LEU A 17 -12.39 7.10 23.62
N PRO A 18 -13.62 7.64 23.58
CA PRO A 18 -14.80 6.86 23.25
C PRO A 18 -14.68 6.22 21.86
N ASP A 19 -15.16 5.00 21.67
CA ASP A 19 -15.02 4.26 20.39
C ASP A 19 -15.59 5.02 19.17
N HIS A 20 -16.61 5.85 19.37
CA HIS A 20 -17.23 6.66 18.32
C HIS A 20 -16.41 7.90 17.91
N GLU A 21 -15.38 8.25 18.68
CA GLU A 21 -14.47 9.39 18.41
C GLU A 21 -13.22 8.94 17.62
N LEU A 22 -12.88 7.65 17.63
CA LEU A 22 -11.74 7.10 16.88
C LEU A 22 -11.81 7.39 15.36
N PRO A 23 -12.97 7.30 14.68
CA PRO A 23 -13.06 7.64 13.25
C PRO A 23 -12.83 9.14 12.98
N ARG A 24 -13.24 10.02 13.91
CA ARG A 24 -13.04 11.47 13.80
C ARG A 24 -11.56 11.82 13.88
N LEU A 25 -10.82 11.12 14.76
CA LEU A 25 -9.36 11.27 14.86
C LEU A 25 -8.67 11.10 13.50
N PHE A 26 -9.03 10.08 12.71
CA PHE A 26 -8.45 9.86 11.38
C PHE A 26 -9.00 10.78 10.29
N THR A 27 -10.22 11.31 10.46
CA THR A 27 -10.91 12.15 9.47
C THR A 27 -10.46 13.61 9.56
N ASP A 28 -10.23 14.09 10.78
CA ASP A 28 -9.82 15.47 11.07
C ASP A 28 -8.30 15.65 10.98
N MET A 29 -7.54 14.56 10.91
CA MET A 29 -6.11 14.64 10.63
C MET A 29 -5.91 15.28 9.24
N PRO A 30 -5.16 16.39 9.14
CA PRO A 30 -4.81 16.94 7.84
C PRO A 30 -4.11 15.84 7.02
N PRO A 31 -4.37 15.74 5.71
CA PRO A 31 -3.75 14.72 4.90
C PRO A 31 -2.23 14.84 5.06
N PRO A 32 -1.50 13.72 5.28
CA PRO A 32 -0.06 13.78 5.45
C PRO A 32 0.55 14.54 4.26
N PRO A 33 1.58 15.36 4.51
CA PRO A 33 2.20 16.17 3.47
C PRO A 33 2.56 15.25 2.31
N ARG A 34 2.06 15.59 1.11
CA ARG A 34 2.37 14.79 -0.08
C ARG A 34 3.88 14.90 -0.27
N PRO A 35 4.61 13.78 -0.37
CA PRO A 35 6.03 13.86 -0.69
C PRO A 35 6.17 14.67 -1.98
N ALA A 36 7.13 15.60 -2.00
CA ALA A 36 7.35 16.47 -3.15
C ALA A 36 7.44 15.59 -4.39
N ARG A 37 6.55 15.82 -5.37
CA ARG A 37 6.52 15.02 -6.59
C ARG A 37 7.88 15.17 -7.27
N SER A 38 8.63 14.08 -7.35
CA SER A 38 9.90 14.05 -8.06
C SER A 38 9.67 14.49 -9.51
N ARG A 39 10.32 15.57 -9.94
CA ARG A 39 10.14 16.15 -11.27
C ARG A 39 11.02 15.43 -12.30
N GLY A 40 10.49 15.26 -13.51
CA GLY A 40 11.20 14.89 -14.74
C GLY A 40 12.05 13.62 -14.66
N LEU A 41 13.35 13.77 -14.41
CA LEU A 41 14.34 12.72 -14.59
C LEU A 41 14.24 11.59 -13.56
N TYR A 42 14.11 11.91 -12.26
CA TYR A 42 14.04 10.87 -11.23
C TYR A 42 12.80 9.99 -11.39
N ALA A 43 11.65 10.59 -11.71
CA ALA A 43 10.42 9.84 -11.95
C ALA A 43 10.54 8.93 -13.17
N PHE A 44 11.19 9.42 -14.24
CA PHE A 44 11.46 8.62 -15.44
C PHE A 44 12.39 7.45 -15.15
N LEU A 45 13.52 7.70 -14.47
CA LEU A 45 14.48 6.66 -14.11
C LEU A 45 13.86 5.61 -13.18
N ARG A 46 13.07 6.04 -12.19
CA ARG A 46 12.35 5.12 -11.32
C ARG A 46 11.41 4.23 -12.12
N ARG A 47 10.66 4.81 -13.07
CA ARG A 47 9.75 4.05 -13.92
C ARG A 47 10.49 3.07 -14.84
N ALA A 48 11.61 3.51 -15.43
CA ALA A 48 12.44 2.65 -16.29
C ALA A 48 13.01 1.47 -15.48
N PHE A 49 13.52 1.73 -14.28
CA PHE A 49 14.01 0.70 -13.37
C PHE A 49 12.90 -0.31 -13.02
N ASP A 50 11.73 0.18 -12.60
CA ASP A 50 10.60 -0.69 -12.23
C ASP A 50 10.20 -1.60 -13.42
N ILE A 51 10.20 -1.07 -14.65
CA ILE A 51 9.89 -1.86 -15.86
C ILE A 51 10.97 -2.91 -16.12
N VAL A 52 12.24 -2.51 -16.19
CA VAL A 52 13.34 -3.42 -16.52
C VAL A 52 13.44 -4.55 -15.50
N VAL A 53 13.41 -4.23 -14.20
CA VAL A 53 13.50 -5.24 -13.14
C VAL A 53 12.30 -6.17 -13.16
N SER A 54 11.08 -5.63 -13.35
CA SER A 54 9.88 -6.46 -13.43
C SER A 54 9.90 -7.39 -14.64
N THR A 55 10.37 -6.91 -15.79
CA THR A 55 10.50 -7.73 -17.01
C THR A 55 11.55 -8.82 -16.83
N VAL A 56 12.70 -8.52 -16.24
CA VAL A 56 13.73 -9.53 -15.96
C VAL A 56 13.22 -10.57 -14.98
N ALA A 57 12.59 -10.15 -13.88
CA ALA A 57 11.98 -11.07 -12.93
C ALA A 57 10.90 -11.94 -13.59
N LEU A 58 10.05 -11.35 -14.44
CA LEU A 58 9.02 -12.09 -15.16
C LEU A 58 9.63 -13.07 -16.17
N ALA A 59 10.73 -12.74 -16.84
CA ALA A 59 11.42 -13.68 -17.74
C ALA A 59 12.04 -14.86 -16.97
N LEU A 60 12.66 -14.59 -15.83
CA LEU A 60 13.30 -15.62 -14.99
C LEU A 60 12.28 -16.54 -14.32
N PHE A 61 11.19 -15.98 -13.79
CA PHE A 61 10.19 -16.74 -13.02
C PHE A 61 8.95 -17.10 -13.83
N GLY A 62 8.81 -16.59 -15.07
CA GLY A 62 7.60 -16.74 -15.88
C GLY A 62 7.22 -18.18 -16.18
N LEU A 63 8.20 -19.09 -16.24
CA LEU A 63 7.93 -20.53 -16.39
C LEU A 63 7.32 -21.15 -15.12
N PHE A 64 7.68 -20.66 -13.93
CA PHE A 64 7.20 -21.19 -12.66
C PHE A 64 5.82 -20.65 -12.27
N LEU A 65 5.48 -19.43 -12.65
CA LEU A 65 4.18 -18.82 -12.38
C LEU A 65 2.96 -19.67 -12.81
N PRO A 66 2.89 -20.27 -14.02
CA PRO A 66 1.78 -21.15 -14.40
C PRO A 66 1.74 -22.45 -13.60
N LEU A 67 2.89 -22.99 -13.18
CA LEU A 67 2.95 -24.17 -12.32
C LEU A 67 2.36 -23.87 -10.94
N ILE A 68 2.71 -22.71 -10.36
CA ILE A 68 2.15 -22.23 -9.10
C ILE A 68 0.65 -21.96 -9.24
N ALA A 69 0.21 -21.32 -10.33
CA ALA A 69 -1.20 -21.08 -10.61
C ALA A 69 -1.99 -22.39 -10.70
N LEU A 70 -1.44 -23.41 -11.36
CA LEU A 70 -2.05 -24.74 -11.45
C LEU A 70 -2.11 -25.42 -10.08
N ALA A 71 -1.05 -25.36 -9.30
CA ALA A 71 -1.01 -25.91 -7.94
C ALA A 71 -2.08 -25.27 -7.04
N ILE A 72 -2.22 -23.94 -7.07
CA ILE A 72 -3.27 -23.21 -6.34
C ILE A 72 -4.66 -23.67 -6.80
N ARG A 73 -4.86 -23.88 -8.10
CA ARG A 73 -6.14 -24.29 -8.66
C ARG A 73 -6.56 -25.70 -8.23
N ILE A 74 -5.60 -26.58 -7.99
CA ILE A 74 -5.83 -27.97 -7.58
C ILE A 74 -6.00 -28.04 -6.05
N ASP A 75 -5.19 -27.31 -5.29
CA ASP A 75 -5.13 -27.38 -3.82
C ASP A 75 -6.19 -26.49 -3.13
N SER A 76 -6.55 -25.35 -3.76
CA SER A 76 -7.47 -24.37 -3.18
C SER A 76 -8.80 -24.27 -3.93
N ARG A 77 -9.88 -24.04 -3.17
CA ARG A 77 -11.21 -23.69 -3.74
C ARG A 77 -11.29 -22.23 -4.22
N GLY A 78 -10.31 -21.40 -3.87
CA GLY A 78 -10.28 -19.98 -4.19
C GLY A 78 -9.74 -19.66 -5.59
N PRO A 79 -9.96 -18.43 -6.09
CA PRO A 79 -9.40 -17.98 -7.36
C PRO A 79 -7.87 -17.80 -7.24
N VAL A 80 -7.16 -18.03 -8.35
CA VAL A 80 -5.70 -17.81 -8.44
C VAL A 80 -5.34 -16.33 -8.25
N PHE A 81 -6.21 -15.42 -8.70
CA PHE A 81 -6.02 -13.99 -8.57
C PHE A 81 -6.98 -13.41 -7.53
N TYR A 82 -6.43 -12.62 -6.60
CA TYR A 82 -7.17 -11.84 -5.62
C TYR A 82 -7.04 -10.35 -5.95
N THR A 83 -8.14 -9.60 -5.86
CA THR A 83 -8.12 -8.15 -6.04
C THR A 83 -8.51 -7.46 -4.74
N GLN A 84 -7.78 -6.41 -4.38
CA GLN A 84 -8.04 -5.59 -3.21
C GLN A 84 -7.92 -4.12 -3.60
N SER A 85 -8.94 -3.33 -3.26
CA SER A 85 -8.86 -1.89 -3.47
C SER A 85 -7.74 -1.30 -2.63
N ARG A 86 -6.80 -0.61 -3.29
CA ARG A 86 -5.69 0.12 -2.65
C ARG A 86 -5.72 1.56 -3.11
N ILE A 87 -5.47 2.49 -2.18
CA ILE A 87 -5.35 3.91 -2.50
C ILE A 87 -3.98 4.13 -3.16
N GLY A 88 -3.97 4.26 -4.49
CA GLY A 88 -2.76 4.42 -5.29
C GLY A 88 -2.15 5.83 -5.28
N GLN A 89 -1.13 6.03 -6.10
CA GLN A 89 -0.45 7.32 -6.26
C GLN A 89 -1.46 8.40 -6.71
N ASN A 90 -1.48 9.54 -6.01
CA ASN A 90 -2.44 10.65 -6.14
C ASN A 90 -3.84 10.46 -5.53
N ARG A 91 -4.11 9.39 -4.76
CA ARG A 91 -5.42 9.14 -4.11
C ARG A 91 -6.62 9.26 -5.05
N ARG A 92 -6.44 9.01 -6.35
CA ARG A 92 -7.58 8.87 -7.25
C ARG A 92 -8.11 7.46 -7.08
N ARG A 93 -9.39 7.34 -6.75
CA ARG A 93 -10.11 6.08 -6.86
C ARG A 93 -10.18 5.80 -8.37
N HIS A 94 -9.51 4.76 -8.83
CA HIS A 94 -9.83 4.18 -10.14
C HIS A 94 -11.15 3.43 -9.92
N GLU A 95 -12.25 4.18 -9.85
CA GLU A 95 -13.60 3.63 -9.91
C GLU A 95 -13.74 3.16 -11.36
N HIS A 96 -13.72 1.85 -11.55
CA HIS A 96 -14.16 1.23 -12.79
C HIS A 96 -15.69 1.34 -12.76
N ASP A 97 -16.22 2.36 -13.46
CA ASP A 97 -17.57 2.28 -14.03
C ASP A 97 -17.61 1.18 -15.11
#